data_AF-A0A816SIL3-F1
#
_entry.id   AF-A0A816SIL3-F1
#
_cell.length_a   1.000
_cell.length_b   1.000
_cell.length_c   1.000
_cell.angle_alpha   90.00
_cell.angle_beta   90.00
_cell.angle_gamma   90.00
#
_symmetry.space_group_name_H-M   'P 1'
#
loop_
_entity.id
_entity.type
_entity.pdbx_description
1 polymer ?
#
loop_
_entity_poly.entity_id
_entity_poly.type
_entity_poly.pdbx_seq_one_letter_code
_entity_poly.pdbx_strand_id
1 'polypeptide(L)'
;MYGDNWTFQQDGGRPHIHRKTQDWCRTNLPCFIDKDHWPSNSPDLNPLGYCIWDEFAVAINWDLATSKMALINELKRSVKKIRPEVVFESCPSWTNRLYRLKQTN
;
A
#
# COMPACT_ATOMS: atom_id res chain seq x y z
N MET A 1 -13.94 7.43 13.07
CA MET A 1 -12.56 6.91 13.18
C MET A 1 -12.66 5.40 13.33
N TYR A 2 -11.73 4.62 12.76
CA TYR A 2 -11.78 3.15 12.73
C TYR A 2 -11.45 2.46 14.07
N GLY A 3 -11.43 3.20 15.20
CA GLY A 3 -10.99 2.70 16.50
C GLY A 3 -9.55 2.20 16.47
N ASP A 4 -9.23 1.24 17.35
CA ASP A 4 -7.91 0.62 17.44
C ASP A 4 -7.85 -0.77 16.77
N ASN A 5 -8.93 -1.19 16.11
CA ASN A 5 -9.05 -2.51 15.48
C ASN A 5 -8.53 -2.50 14.04
N TRP A 6 -7.27 -2.12 13.84
CA TRP A 6 -6.61 -2.14 12.54
C TRP A 6 -5.12 -2.39 12.65
N THR A 7 -4.54 -2.92 11.58
CA THR A 7 -3.11 -3.20 11.46
C THR A 7 -2.53 -2.38 10.31
N PHE A 8 -1.47 -1.61 10.61
CA PHE A 8 -0.71 -0.90 9.60
C PHE A 8 0.17 -1.86 8.80
N GLN A 9 0.13 -1.75 7.47
CA GLN A 9 1.01 -2.50 6.56
C GLN A 9 1.83 -1.51 5.72
N GLN A 10 3.13 -1.79 5.60
CA GLN A 10 4.06 -1.11 4.69
C GLN A 10 5.04 -2.15 4.13
N ASP A 11 5.75 -1.82 3.04
CA ASP A 11 6.75 -2.70 2.44
C ASP A 11 8.11 -2.64 3.18
N GLY A 12 9.01 -3.57 2.85
CA GLY A 12 10.35 -3.69 3.44
C GLY A 12 11.39 -2.66 2.96
N GLY A 13 10.98 -1.48 2.53
CA GLY A 13 11.91 -0.41 2.10
C GLY A 13 12.90 -0.02 3.21
N ARG A 14 14.14 0.36 2.86
CA ARG A 14 15.21 0.69 3.83
C ARG A 14 14.76 1.66 4.95
N PRO A 15 14.02 2.75 4.65
CA PRO A 15 13.51 3.65 5.70
C PRO A 15 12.48 2.97 6.61
N HIS A 16 11.67 2.07 6.09
CA HIS A 16 10.59 1.39 6.83
C HIS A 16 11.15 0.37 7.81
N ILE A 17 12.21 -0.35 7.44
CA ILE A 17 12.87 -1.35 8.30
C ILE A 17 13.85 -0.72 9.31
N HIS A 18 14.15 0.58 9.20
CA HIS A 18 15.09 1.25 10.09
C HIS A 18 14.56 1.31 11.52
N ARG A 19 15.46 1.13 12.51
CA ARG A 19 15.12 1.07 13.94
C ARG A 19 14.21 2.22 14.39
N LYS A 20 14.54 3.47 14.02
CA LYS A 20 13.75 4.65 14.40
C LYS A 20 12.29 4.58 13.89
N THR A 21 12.08 4.07 12.68
CA THR A 21 10.74 3.94 12.11
C THR A 21 9.95 2.85 12.81
N GLN A 22 10.59 1.70 13.06
CA GLN A 22 9.99 0.58 13.79
C GLN A 22 9.62 0.96 15.23
N ASP A 23 10.48 1.69 15.94
CA ASP A 23 10.21 2.17 17.31
C ASP A 23 9.03 3.16 17.33
N TRP A 24 8.97 4.06 16.34
CA TRP A 24 7.85 4.97 16.19
C TRP A 24 6.54 4.21 15.93
N CYS A 25 6.54 3.23 15.02
CA CYS A 25 5.38 2.39 14.74
C CYS A 25 4.88 1.65 15.98
N ARG A 26 5.78 1.04 16.77
CA ARG A 26 5.42 0.35 18.04
C ARG A 26 4.78 1.29 19.06
N THR A 27 5.18 2.55 19.07
CA THR A 27 4.71 3.52 20.08
C THR A 27 3.39 4.19 19.65
N ASN A 28 3.16 4.35 18.35
CA ASN A 28 2.10 5.23 17.83
C ASN A 28 0.98 4.51 17.08
N LEU A 29 1.15 3.23 16.72
CA LEU A 29 0.15 2.46 15.97
C LEU A 29 -0.44 1.36 16.86
N PRO A 30 -1.75 1.09 16.80
CA PRO A 30 -2.36 0.03 17.60
C PRO A 30 -1.84 -1.35 17.21
N CYS A 31 -1.55 -1.57 15.93
CA CYS A 31 -0.89 -2.75 15.41
C CYS A 31 -0.18 -2.41 14.09
N PHE A 32 0.94 -3.05 13.79
CA PHE A 32 1.59 -2.98 12.47
C PHE A 32 2.37 -4.25 12.14
N ILE A 33 2.56 -4.53 10.86
CA ILE A 33 3.46 -5.59 10.38
C ILE A 33 4.89 -5.06 10.47
N ASP A 34 5.67 -5.59 11.40
CA ASP A 34 7.06 -5.17 11.60
C ASP A 34 8.00 -5.75 10.53
N LYS A 35 9.26 -5.30 10.56
CA LYS A 35 10.29 -5.68 9.59
C LYS A 35 10.59 -7.18 9.55
N ASP A 36 10.30 -7.92 10.63
CA ASP A 36 10.63 -9.34 10.76
C ASP A 36 9.44 -10.22 10.31
N HIS A 37 8.23 -9.67 10.30
CA HIS A 37 7.03 -10.32 9.79
C HIS A 37 6.74 -10.02 8.32
N TRP A 38 7.27 -8.94 7.75
CA TRP A 38 7.14 -8.65 6.31
C TRP A 38 8.10 -9.52 5.49
N PRO A 39 7.62 -10.34 4.54
CA PRO A 39 8.49 -11.17 3.73
C PRO A 39 9.35 -10.34 2.77
N SER A 40 10.62 -10.74 2.64
CA SER A 40 11.58 -10.07 1.76
C SER A 40 11.19 -10.19 0.29
N ASN A 41 11.49 -9.16 -0.52
CA ASN A 41 11.27 -9.16 -1.97
C ASN A 41 9.85 -9.57 -2.41
N SER A 42 8.82 -9.16 -1.65
CA SER A 42 7.42 -9.50 -1.93
C SER A 42 6.61 -8.28 -2.42
N PRO A 43 6.90 -7.73 -3.62
CA PRO A 43 6.12 -6.63 -4.19
C PRO A 43 4.67 -7.04 -4.46
N ASP A 44 4.46 -8.33 -4.68
CA ASP A 44 3.16 -8.97 -4.90
C ASP A 44 2.26 -8.97 -3.66
N LEU A 45 2.78 -8.64 -2.48
CA LEU A 45 2.02 -8.57 -1.23
C LEU A 45 1.60 -7.15 -0.83
N ASN A 46 2.05 -6.10 -1.50
CA ASN A 46 1.61 -4.74 -1.16
C ASN A 46 0.33 -4.40 -1.94
N PRO A 47 -0.84 -4.20 -1.29
CA PRO A 47 -2.08 -3.83 -1.98
C PRO A 47 -1.97 -2.55 -2.81
N LEU A 48 -1.13 -1.60 -2.37
CA LEU A 48 -0.83 -0.43 -3.18
C LEU A 48 -0.12 -0.83 -4.48
N GLY A 49 0.87 -1.74 -4.38
CA GLY A 49 1.69 -2.21 -5.48
C GLY A 49 0.95 -3.03 -6.54
N TYR A 50 0.19 -4.04 -6.13
CA TYR A 50 -0.44 -4.98 -7.08
C TYR A 50 -1.82 -4.55 -7.57
N CYS A 51 -2.38 -3.45 -7.04
CA CYS A 51 -3.77 -3.06 -7.28
C CYS A 51 -3.94 -1.54 -7.38
N ILE A 52 -3.75 -0.80 -6.28
CA ILE A 52 -4.18 0.61 -6.22
C ILE A 52 -3.38 1.50 -7.18
N TRP A 53 -2.07 1.26 -7.34
CA TRP A 53 -1.26 2.06 -8.27
C TRP A 53 -1.64 1.84 -9.73
N ASP A 54 -2.11 0.65 -10.10
CA ASP A 54 -2.59 0.37 -11.46
C ASP A 54 -3.87 1.15 -11.77
N GLU A 55 -4.80 1.25 -10.81
CA GLU A 55 -6.00 2.07 -10.92
C GLU A 55 -5.66 3.55 -11.15
N PHE A 56 -4.66 4.08 -10.43
CA PHE A 56 -4.15 5.43 -10.65
C PHE A 56 -3.54 5.59 -12.04
N ALA A 57 -2.69 4.64 -12.45
CA ALA A 57 -2.02 4.70 -13.74
C ALA A 57 -2.99 4.75 -14.92
N VAL A 58 -4.13 4.05 -14.81
CA VAL A 58 -5.22 4.09 -15.81
C VAL A 58 -6.03 5.39 -15.73
N ALA A 59 -6.29 5.90 -14.53
CA ALA A 59 -7.18 7.06 -14.34
C ALA A 59 -6.54 8.43 -14.62
N ILE A 60 -5.20 8.52 -14.52
CA ILE A 60 -4.42 9.74 -14.75
C ILE A 60 -4.38 10.07 -16.25
N ASN A 61 -4.65 11.34 -16.56
CA ASN A 61 -4.30 11.88 -17.87
C ASN A 61 -2.82 12.29 -17.86
N TRP A 62 -1.96 11.43 -18.40
CA TRP A 62 -0.52 11.63 -18.40
C TRP A 62 -0.06 12.80 -19.29
N ASP A 63 -0.84 13.18 -20.31
CA ASP A 63 -0.53 14.34 -21.16
C ASP A 63 -0.63 15.67 -20.38
N LEU A 64 -1.43 15.70 -19.31
CA LEU A 64 -1.56 16.86 -18.44
C LEU A 64 -0.50 16.90 -17.33
N ALA A 65 0.20 15.78 -17.05
CA ALA A 65 1.13 15.64 -15.95
C ALA A 65 2.54 16.21 -16.26
N THR A 66 2.62 17.42 -16.80
CA THR A 66 3.86 18.04 -17.31
C THR A 66 4.70 18.75 -16.24
N SER A 67 4.21 18.85 -15.00
CA SER A 67 4.93 19.41 -13.87
C SER A 67 4.51 18.71 -12.57
N LYS A 68 5.31 18.87 -11.51
CA LYS A 68 4.95 18.35 -10.17
C LYS A 68 3.56 18.83 -9.72
N MET A 69 3.26 20.11 -9.93
CA MET A 69 1.96 20.68 -9.55
C MET A 69 0.82 20.08 -10.39
N ALA A 70 1.03 19.94 -11.69
CA ALA A 70 0.05 19.33 -12.58
C ALA A 70 -0.20 17.85 -12.23
N LEU A 71 0.85 17.08 -11.94
CA LEU A 71 0.74 15.70 -11.48
C LEU A 71 -0.03 15.59 -10.15
N ILE A 72 0.25 16.45 -9.17
CA ILE A 72 -0.51 16.49 -7.91
C ILE A 72 -2.00 16.76 -8.17
N ASN A 73 -2.31 17.68 -9.09
CA ASN A 73 -3.69 18.00 -9.45
C ASN A 73 -4.37 16.83 -10.17
N GLU A 74 -3.67 16.17 -11.09
CA GLU A 74 -4.20 14.98 -11.78
C GLU A 74 -4.39 13.80 -10.84
N LEU A 75 -3.50 13.55 -9.89
CA LEU A 75 -3.70 12.54 -8.84
C LEU A 75 -4.97 12.81 -8.03
N LYS A 76 -5.18 14.06 -7.58
CA LYS A 76 -6.39 14.47 -6.84
C LYS A 76 -7.67 14.35 -7.65
N ARG A 77 -7.61 14.49 -8.98
CA ARG A 77 -8.75 14.27 -9.88
C ARG A 77 -9.01 12.78 -10.09
N SER A 78 -7.94 12.03 -10.34
CA SER A 78 -7.99 10.61 -10.71
C SER A 78 -8.47 9.74 -9.56
N VAL A 79 -8.09 10.04 -8.31
CA VAL A 79 -8.58 9.29 -7.14
C VAL A 79 -10.11 9.30 -7.03
N LYS A 80 -10.78 10.35 -7.53
CA LYS A 80 -12.25 10.45 -7.54
C LYS A 80 -12.92 9.56 -8.60
N LYS A 81 -12.15 9.07 -9.57
CA LYS A 81 -12.61 8.18 -10.65
C LYS A 81 -12.38 6.70 -10.30
N ILE A 82 -11.49 6.41 -9.35
CA ILE A 82 -11.19 5.04 -8.93
C ILE A 82 -12.40 4.48 -8.17
N ARG A 83 -12.77 3.24 -8.49
CA ARG A 83 -13.85 2.50 -7.82
C ARG A 83 -13.50 2.30 -6.34
N PRO A 84 -14.32 2.78 -5.38
CA PRO A 84 -14.08 2.53 -3.95
C PRO A 84 -13.98 1.04 -3.61
N GLU A 85 -14.69 0.19 -4.37
CA GLU A 85 -14.73 -1.27 -4.20
C GLU A 85 -13.35 -1.91 -4.34
N VAL A 86 -12.45 -1.33 -5.14
CA VAL A 86 -11.10 -1.87 -5.37
C VAL A 86 -10.29 -1.94 -4.07
N VAL A 87 -10.52 -1.01 -3.14
CA VAL A 87 -9.88 -1.05 -1.82
C VAL A 87 -10.33 -2.31 -1.06
N PHE A 88 -11.63 -2.59 -1.04
CA PHE A 88 -12.18 -3.77 -0.36
C PHE A 88 -11.80 -5.07 -1.08
N GLU A 89 -11.78 -5.08 -2.41
CA GLU A 89 -11.36 -6.22 -3.24
C GLU A 89 -9.86 -6.56 -3.04
N SER A 90 -9.04 -5.57 -2.72
CA SER A 90 -7.62 -5.78 -2.42
C SER A 90 -7.39 -6.56 -1.12
N CYS A 91 -8.25 -6.41 -0.10
CA CYS A 91 -8.09 -7.09 1.19
C CYS A 91 -8.09 -8.63 1.08
N PRO A 92 -9.09 -9.30 0.49
CA PRO A 92 -9.06 -10.76 0.33
C PRO A 92 -7.99 -11.23 -0.68
N SER A 93 -7.65 -10.39 -1.67
CA SER A 93 -6.54 -10.67 -2.60
C SER A 93 -5.21 -10.81 -1.86
N TRP A 94 -4.96 -9.93 -0.87
CA TRP A 94 -3.80 -9.99 0.00
C TRP A 94 -3.66 -11.34 0.71
N THR A 95 -4.73 -11.84 1.34
CA THR A 95 -4.72 -13.13 2.02
C THR A 95 -4.43 -14.30 1.08
N ASN A 96 -5.02 -14.29 -0.11
CA ASN A 96 -4.77 -15.32 -1.13
C ASN A 96 -3.31 -15.30 -1.61
N ARG A 97 -2.73 -14.12 -1.80
CA ARG A 97 -1.33 -13.96 -2.20
C ARG A 97 -0.39 -14.45 -1.09
N LEU A 98 -0.68 -14.14 0.16
CA LEU A 98 0.08 -14.64 1.31
C LEU A 98 0.05 -16.18 1.39
N TYR A 99 -1.11 -16.79 1.17
CA TYR A 99 -1.23 -18.24 1.15
C TYR A 99 -0.39 -18.89 0.05
N ARG A 100 -0.40 -18.31 -1.16
CA ARG A 100 0.46 -18.76 -2.27
C ARG A 100 1.94 -18.63 -1.94
N LEU A 101 2.36 -17.50 -1.36
CA LEU A 101 3.75 -17.29 -0.96
C LEU A 101 4.22 -18.36 0.03
N LYS A 102 3.35 -18.75 0.98
CA LYS A 102 3.64 -19.84 1.94
C LYS A 102 3.81 -21.21 1.27
N GLN A 103 3.17 -21.45 0.13
CA GLN A 103 3.31 -22.72 -0.60
C GLN A 103 4.56 -22.78 -1.47
N THR A 104 5.09 -21.63 -1.86
CA THR A 104 6.23 -21.52 -2.80
C THR A 104 7.57 -21.27 -2.12
N ASN A 105 7.57 -20.99 -0.82
CA ASN A 105 8.76 -20.88 0.05
C ASN A 105 8.93 -22.13 0.90
#